data_AF-A0A537XTV0-F1
#
_entry.id   AF-A0A537XTV0-F1
#
_cell.length_a   1.000
_cell.length_b   1.000
_cell.length_c   1.000
_cell.angle_alpha   90.00
_cell.angle_beta   90.00
_cell.angle_gamma   90.00
#
_symmetry.space_group_name_H-M   'P 1'
#
loop_
_entity.id
_entity.type
_entity.pdbx_description
1 polymer ?
#
loop_
_entity_poly.entity_id
_entity_poly.type
_entity_poly.pdbx_seq_one_letter_code
_entity_poly.pdbx_strand_id
1 'polypeptide(L)' 'MGAGRRPLFFFALGLICLLLAPVTPGEFRWVNYSMFGLALFWTIALGLEEVGNLREGEGRNRDGG' A
#
# COMPACT_ATOMS: atom_id res chain seq x y z
N MET A 1 13.76 4.13 11.48
CA MET A 1 14.16 3.69 10.12
C MET A 1 13.12 2.75 9.44
N GLY A 2 11.81 2.82 9.73
CA GLY A 2 10.88 1.76 9.26
C GLY A 2 9.54 2.15 8.65
N ALA A 3 9.12 3.43 8.66
CA ALA A 3 7.76 3.80 8.24
C ALA A 3 7.54 3.71 6.71
N GLY A 4 8.42 4.31 5.91
CA GLY A 4 8.26 4.37 4.45
C GLY A 4 8.37 3.03 3.69
N ARG A 5 8.78 1.92 4.34
CA ARG A 5 8.82 0.59 3.69
C ARG A 5 7.50 -0.17 3.76
N ARG A 6 6.61 0.19 4.69
CA ARG A 6 5.33 -0.49 4.90
C ARG A 6 4.39 -0.39 3.69
N PRO A 7 4.13 0.79 3.10
CA PRO A 7 3.27 0.88 1.92
C PRO A 7 3.87 0.12 0.72
N LEU A 8 5.20 0.16 0.53
CA LEU A 8 5.88 -0.61 -0.51
C LEU A 8 5.73 -2.13 -0.32
N PHE A 9 5.72 -2.61 0.92
CA PHE A 9 5.52 -4.04 1.23
C PHE A 9 4.13 -4.51 0.79
N PHE A 10 3.07 -3.78 1.16
CA PHE A 10 1.70 -4.13 0.76
C PHE A 10 1.50 -4.03 -0.75
N PHE A 11 2.14 -3.06 -1.41
CA PHE A 11 2.09 -2.93 -2.86
C PHE A 11 2.72 -4.13 -3.57
N ALA A 12 3.92 -4.54 -3.13
CA ALA A 12 4.61 -5.71 -3.65
C ALA A 12 3.80 -6.99 -3.41
N LEU A 13 3.19 -7.12 -2.24
CA LEU A 13 2.34 -8.27 -1.89
C LEU A 13 1.10 -8.36 -2.77
N GLY A 14 0.47 -7.21 -3.08
CA GLY A 14 -0.61 -7.11 -4.04
C GLY A 14 -0.19 -7.59 -5.44
N LEU A 15 0.93 -7.08 -5.96
CA LEU A 15 1.45 -7.50 -7.26
C LEU A 15 1.73 -9.02 -7.32
N ILE A 16 2.26 -9.59 -6.24
CA ILE A 16 2.49 -11.04 -6.13
C ILE A 16 1.17 -11.80 -6.19
N CYS A 17 0.13 -11.37 -5.45
CA CYS A 17 -1.21 -11.96 -5.54
C CYS A 17 -1.79 -11.91 -6.97
N LEU A 18 -1.58 -10.81 -7.69
CA LEU A 18 -2.04 -10.67 -9.08
C LEU A 18 -1.26 -11.60 -10.03
N LEU A 19 0.05 -11.75 -9.81
CA LEU A 19 0.92 -12.67 -10.55
C LEU A 19 0.58 -14.15 -10.29
N LEU A 20 0.10 -14.48 -9.09
CA LEU A 20 -0.37 -15.83 -8.76
C LEU A 20 -1.77 -16.14 -9.29
N ALA A 21 -2.60 -15.14 -9.58
CA ALA A 21 -3.95 -15.32 -10.11
C ALA A 21 -4.07 -16.20 -11.38
N PRO A 22 -3.15 -16.15 -12.38
CA PRO A 22 -3.17 -17.09 -13.51
C PRO A 22 -2.70 -18.51 -13.17
N VAL A 23 -1.91 -18.68 -12.11
CA VAL A 23 -1.42 -20.00 -11.64
C VAL A 23 -2.44 -20.69 -10.74
N THR A 24 -3.34 -19.94 -10.13
CA THR A 24 -4.30 -20.45 -9.13
C THR A 24 -5.52 -21.09 -9.79
N PRO A 25 -5.98 -22.27 -9.34
CA PRO A 25 -7.20 -22.89 -9.84
C PRO A 25 -8.40 -21.95 -9.80
N GLY A 26 -9.28 -22.06 -10.81
CA GLY A 26 -10.39 -21.13 -11.09
C GLY A 26 -11.27 -20.80 -9.89
N GLU A 27 -11.54 -21.80 -9.04
CA GLU A 27 -12.37 -21.65 -7.83
C GLU A 27 -11.75 -20.72 -6.78
N PHE A 28 -10.42 -20.59 -6.74
CA PHE A 28 -9.71 -19.78 -5.75
C PHE A 28 -9.20 -18.44 -6.30
N ARG A 29 -9.40 -18.14 -7.59
CA ARG A 29 -8.98 -16.86 -8.19
C ARG A 29 -9.59 -15.65 -7.49
N TRP A 30 -10.84 -15.75 -7.04
CA TRP A 30 -11.52 -14.71 -6.26
C TRP A 30 -10.78 -14.38 -4.95
N VAL A 31 -10.12 -15.34 -4.32
CA VAL A 31 -9.33 -15.13 -3.10
C VAL A 31 -8.12 -14.23 -3.40
N ASN A 32 -7.43 -14.47 -4.51
CA ASN A 32 -6.31 -13.61 -4.94
C ASN A 32 -6.78 -12.21 -5.30
N TYR A 33 -7.95 -12.06 -5.94
CA TYR A 33 -8.52 -10.73 -6.21
C TYR A 33 -8.92 -9.99 -4.94
N SER A 34 -9.54 -10.68 -3.97
CA SER A 34 -9.88 -10.10 -2.65
C SER A 34 -8.63 -9.70 -1.87
N MET A 35 -7.59 -10.53 -1.86
CA MET A 35 -6.32 -10.20 -1.21
C MET A 35 -5.57 -9.08 -1.91
N PHE A 36 -5.60 -9.03 -3.24
CA PHE A 36 -5.08 -7.91 -4.01
C PHE A 36 -5.79 -6.61 -3.61
N GLY A 37 -7.13 -6.61 -3.56
CA GLY A 37 -7.92 -5.45 -3.15
C GLY A 37 -7.59 -4.99 -1.74
N LEU A 38 -7.46 -5.91 -0.79
CA LEU A 38 -7.10 -5.59 0.59
C LEU A 38 -5.67 -5.02 0.71
N ALA A 39 -4.71 -5.61 0.00
CA ALA A 39 -3.34 -5.12 -0.04
C ALA A 39 -3.24 -3.73 -0.68
N LEU A 40 -4.02 -3.48 -1.73
CA LEU A 40 -4.09 -2.19 -2.41
C LEU A 40 -4.74 -1.13 -1.52
N PHE A 41 -5.83 -1.49 -0.82
CA PHE A 41 -6.46 -0.62 0.19
C PHE A 41 -5.46 -0.19 1.26
N TRP A 42 -4.72 -1.14 1.85
CA TRP A 42 -3.70 -0.83 2.87
C TRP A 42 -2.53 -0.01 2.32
N THR A 43 -2.12 -0.27 1.07
CA THR A 43 -1.10 0.54 0.40
C THR A 43 -1.54 1.99 0.27
N ILE A 44 -2.78 2.24 -0.17
CA ILE A 44 -3.32 3.59 -0.30
C ILE A 44 -3.45 4.26 1.07
N ALA A 45 -4.03 3.56 2.06
CA ALA A 45 -4.22 4.10 3.40
C ALA A 45 -2.89 4.57 4.02
N LEU A 46 -1.85 3.72 3.97
CA LEU A 46 -0.52 4.05 4.47
C LEU A 46 0.19 5.11 3.62
N GLY A 47 -0.04 5.11 2.30
CA GLY A 47 0.49 6.14 1.41
C GLY A 47 -0.10 7.52 1.69
N LEU A 48 -1.40 7.60 2.00
CA LEU A 48 -2.05 8.83 2.42
C LEU A 48 -1.56 9.31 3.79
N GLU A 49 -1.26 8.38 4.69
CA GLU A 49 -0.67 8.68 6.01
C GLU A 49 0.72 9.32 5.85
N GLU A 50 1.59 8.76 4.99
CA GLU A 50 2.90 9.35 4.65
C GLU A 50 2.76 10.72 3.97
N VAL A 51 1.83 10.87 3.01
CA VAL A 51 1.60 12.17 2.33
C VAL A 51 1.05 13.23 3.28
N GLY A 52 0.16 12.85 4.20
CA GLY A 52 -0.34 13.74 5.26
C GLY A 52 0.78 14.19 6.20
N ASN A 53 1.62 13.25 6.63
CA ASN A 53 2.74 13.52 7.52
C ASN A 53 3.82 14.40 6.86
N LEU A 54 4.07 14.23 5.55
CA LEU A 54 4.94 15.11 4.75
C LEU A 54 4.37 16.53 4.66
N ARG A 55 3.07 16.69 4.42
CA ARG A 55 2.40 18.00 4.36
C ARG A 55 2.46 18.74 5.70
N GLU A 56 2.31 18.03 6.81
CA GLU A 56 2.39 18.63 8.15
C GLU A 56 3.82 19.08 8.50
N GLY A 57 4.83 18.31 8.07
CA GLY A 57 6.24 18.69 8.18
C GLY A 57 6.61 19.94 7.37
N GLU A 58 5.98 20.14 6.20
CA GLU A 58 6.21 21.32 5.35
C GLU A 58 5.56 22.58 5.92
N GLY A 59 4.35 22.46 6.50
CA GLY A 59 3.67 23.57 7.18
C GLY A 59 4.46 24.12 8.36
N ARG A 60 5.02 23.23 9.21
CA ARG A 60 5.84 23.62 10.37
C ARG A 60 7.15 24.33 9.99
N ASN A 61 7.72 24.04 8.82
CA ASN A 61 8.95 24.71 8.36
C ASN A 61 8.68 26.15 7.89
N ARG A 62 7.45 26.43 7.43
CA ARG A 62 7.02 27.76 6.96
C ARG A 62 6.71 28.75 8.08
N ASP A 63 6.18 28.27 9.21
CA ASP A 63 5.84 29.12 10.37
C ASP A 63 7.04 29.40 11.31
N GLY A 64 8.18 28.76 11.08
CA GLY A 64 9.37 28.85 11.93
C GLY A 64 10.55 29.66 11.37
N GLY A 65 10.39 30.32 10.21
CA GLY A 65 11.41 31.19 9.59
C GLY A 65 11.01 32.65 9.59
#